data_AF-A0AAW9WMK1-F1
#
_entry.id   AF-A0AAW9WMK1-F1
#
_cell.length_a   1.000
_cell.length_b   1.000
_cell.length_c   1.000
_cell.angle_alpha   90.00
_cell.angle_beta   90.00
_cell.angle_gamma   90.00
#
_symmetry.space_group_name_H-M   'P 1'
#
loop_
_entity.id
_entity.type
_entity.pdbx_description
1 polymer ?
#
loop_
_entity_poly.entity_id
_entity_poly.type
_entity_poly.pdbx_seq_one_letter_code
_entity_poly.pdbx_strand_id
1 'polypeptide(L)'
;MKTTSSDLKKRAKLTLSGNYGTAVGAMLIVDVFLIVICMVFIGVSMAGTFSIIGGAGYIRSSMTRSLVMMLVIYFIAILLIYLVMAGIRRMFYHMSTGRPFALGDMLFAFTHRPQRFLGLYFINMAFGMAAGIPYFVVSFSARITGYIPILMALQFLMYLLQLIGIVVYSLYFKMAGYLLMEDPERTVISCLRESAALMKGNKGRLFYLDLSFIGMYLLGAGSFGIGFLWILPYMETTMIHFYLDINAGRRQEEACYDQEPFYDGSSGFYENVTE
;
A
#
# COMPACT_ATOMS: atom_id res chain seq x y z
N MET A 1 -23.51 11.29 -10.22
CA MET A 1 -22.92 12.28 -9.29
C MET A 1 -21.68 11.67 -8.65
N LYS A 2 -20.54 12.37 -8.68
CA LYS A 2 -19.30 11.90 -8.03
C LYS A 2 -19.53 11.92 -6.52
N THR A 3 -19.27 10.81 -5.81
CA THR A 3 -19.52 10.73 -4.36
C THR A 3 -18.56 11.64 -3.57
N THR A 4 -19.06 12.28 -2.51
CA THR A 4 -18.27 13.19 -1.68
C THR A 4 -17.39 12.39 -0.71
N SER A 5 -16.27 12.96 -0.27
CA SER A 5 -15.38 12.34 0.74
C SER A 5 -16.11 11.98 2.04
N SER A 6 -17.09 12.80 2.45
CA SER A 6 -17.98 12.53 3.59
C SER A 6 -18.84 11.29 3.39
N ASP A 7 -19.35 11.08 2.17
CA ASP A 7 -20.24 9.95 1.85
C ASP A 7 -19.46 8.64 1.88
N LEU A 8 -18.24 8.64 1.33
CA LEU A 8 -17.33 7.49 1.38
C LEU A 8 -16.99 7.09 2.81
N LYS A 9 -16.66 8.10 3.64
CA LYS A 9 -16.41 7.93 5.07
C LYS A 9 -17.63 7.40 5.83
N LYS A 10 -18.83 7.83 5.46
CA LYS A 10 -20.09 7.34 6.04
C LYS A 10 -20.36 5.89 5.66
N ARG A 11 -20.18 5.52 4.39
CA ARG A 11 -20.30 4.14 3.89
C ARG A 11 -19.31 3.21 4.58
N ALA A 12 -18.05 3.63 4.71
CA ALA A 12 -17.04 2.86 5.42
C ALA A 12 -17.43 2.61 6.89
N LYS A 13 -17.95 3.63 7.58
CA LYS A 13 -18.43 3.48 8.96
C LYS A 13 -19.59 2.48 9.05
N LEU A 14 -20.53 2.50 8.10
CA LEU A 14 -21.66 1.58 8.07
C LEU A 14 -21.19 0.13 7.86
N THR A 15 -20.34 -0.11 6.86
CA THR A 15 -19.74 -1.42 6.60
C THR A 15 -19.03 -1.98 7.84
N LEU A 16 -18.29 -1.12 8.55
CA LEU A 16 -17.54 -1.53 9.72
C LEU A 16 -18.40 -1.68 10.99
N SER A 17 -19.50 -0.94 11.14
CA SER A 17 -20.29 -0.96 12.37
C SER A 17 -20.86 -2.34 12.72
N GLY A 18 -21.03 -3.24 11.74
CA GLY A 18 -21.46 -4.62 11.98
C GLY A 18 -20.32 -5.61 12.25
N ASN A 19 -19.09 -5.32 11.78
CA ASN A 19 -17.96 -6.26 11.76
C ASN A 19 -16.68 -5.68 12.37
N TYR A 20 -16.83 -4.68 13.24
CA TYR A 20 -15.71 -3.90 13.75
C TYR A 20 -14.74 -4.77 14.56
N GLY A 21 -15.27 -5.68 15.39
CA GLY A 21 -14.45 -6.60 16.19
C GLY A 21 -13.61 -7.54 15.34
N THR A 22 -14.17 -8.05 14.23
CA THR A 22 -13.46 -8.94 13.30
C THR A 22 -12.39 -8.19 12.51
N ALA A 23 -12.67 -6.96 12.08
CA ALA A 23 -11.72 -6.10 11.38
C ALA A 23 -10.53 -5.69 12.27
N VAL A 24 -10.79 -5.30 13.51
CA VAL A 24 -9.74 -4.95 14.48
C VAL A 24 -8.97 -6.18 14.91
N GLY A 25 -9.66 -7.28 15.22
CA GLY A 25 -9.03 -8.53 15.63
C GLY A 25 -8.09 -9.09 14.56
N ALA A 26 -8.49 -9.00 13.28
CA ALA A 26 -7.65 -9.33 12.14
C ALA A 26 -6.32 -8.56 12.11
N MET A 27 -6.39 -7.22 12.22
CA MET A 27 -5.19 -6.37 12.24
C MET A 27 -4.32 -6.64 13.47
N LEU A 28 -4.96 -6.79 14.64
CA LEU A 28 -4.27 -7.04 15.90
C LEU A 28 -3.53 -8.38 15.89
N ILE A 29 -4.14 -9.44 15.35
CA ILE A 29 -3.47 -10.75 15.21
C ILE A 29 -2.16 -10.60 14.43
N VAL A 30 -2.17 -9.82 13.35
CA VAL A 30 -0.98 -9.59 12.52
C VAL A 30 0.04 -8.71 13.24
N ASP A 31 -0.39 -7.65 13.90
CA ASP A 31 0.50 -6.79 14.68
C ASP A 31 1.15 -7.53 15.85
N VAL A 32 0.40 -8.41 16.54
CA VAL A 32 0.94 -9.25 17.61
C VAL A 32 1.88 -10.31 17.06
N PHE A 33 1.51 -10.98 15.96
CA PHE A 33 2.39 -11.95 15.31
C PHE A 33 3.71 -11.30 14.86
N LEU A 34 3.64 -10.08 14.34
CA LEU A 34 4.80 -9.25 14.01
C LEU A 34 5.66 -8.96 15.24
N ILE A 35 5.06 -8.44 16.32
CA ILE A 35 5.78 -8.11 17.54
C ILE A 35 6.49 -9.36 18.10
N VAL A 36 5.82 -10.51 18.07
CA VAL A 36 6.40 -11.79 18.50
C VAL A 36 7.59 -12.19 17.62
N ILE A 37 7.47 -12.11 16.30
CA ILE A 37 8.59 -12.38 15.37
C ILE A 37 9.77 -11.44 15.67
N CYS A 38 9.51 -10.15 15.83
CA CYS A 38 10.53 -9.16 16.15
C CYS A 38 11.17 -9.41 17.52
N MET A 39 10.39 -9.78 18.54
CA MET A 39 10.89 -10.07 19.89
C MET A 39 11.76 -11.32 19.92
N VAL A 40 11.32 -12.41 19.28
CA VAL A 40 12.12 -13.63 19.14
C VAL A 40 13.43 -13.30 18.42
N PHE A 41 13.37 -12.44 17.40
CA PHE A 41 14.52 -12.05 16.60
C PHE A 41 15.55 -11.19 17.39
N ILE A 42 15.08 -10.19 18.13
CA ILE A 42 15.91 -9.38 19.03
C ILE A 42 16.53 -10.28 20.10
N GLY A 43 15.76 -11.21 20.67
CA GLY A 43 16.23 -12.19 21.64
C GLY A 43 17.36 -13.08 21.09
N VAL A 44 17.21 -13.62 19.89
CA VAL A 44 18.25 -14.45 19.23
C VAL A 44 19.50 -13.64 18.91
N SER A 45 19.36 -12.39 18.44
CA SER A 45 20.50 -11.50 18.18
C SER A 45 21.23 -11.09 19.47
N MET A 46 20.50 -10.83 20.56
CA MET A 46 21.09 -10.50 21.85
C MET A 46 21.75 -11.72 22.51
N ALA A 47 21.15 -12.92 22.40
CA ALA A 47 21.74 -14.17 22.91
C ALA A 47 23.05 -14.53 22.17
N GLY A 48 23.10 -14.33 20.85
CA GLY A 48 24.34 -14.47 20.07
C GLY A 48 25.44 -13.48 20.50
N THR A 49 25.04 -12.31 21.00
CA THR A 49 25.93 -11.29 21.54
C THR A 49 26.38 -11.59 22.98
N PHE A 50 25.56 -12.26 23.81
CA PHE A 50 25.91 -12.59 25.19
C PHE A 50 26.94 -13.73 25.30
N SER A 51 27.02 -14.59 24.28
CA SER A 51 28.06 -15.62 24.16
C SER A 51 29.48 -15.04 23.90
N ILE A 52 29.61 -13.71 23.75
CA ILE A 52 30.86 -12.98 23.47
C ILE A 52 31.75 -12.82 24.72
N ILE A 53 31.21 -12.97 25.94
CA ILE A 53 32.00 -12.78 27.17
C ILE A 53 33.04 -13.91 27.38
N GLY A 54 32.96 -15.02 26.62
CA GLY A 54 33.77 -16.24 26.86
C GLY A 54 35.00 -16.51 25.97
N GLY A 55 35.35 -15.71 24.95
CA GLY A 55 36.56 -16.04 24.17
C GLY A 55 36.94 -15.14 22.98
N ALA A 56 38.22 -14.72 22.95
CA ALA A 56 38.80 -13.72 22.05
C ALA A 56 38.91 -14.11 20.54
N GLY A 57 38.64 -15.36 20.17
CA GLY A 57 38.72 -15.85 18.77
C GLY A 57 37.39 -15.80 17.99
N TYR A 58 36.26 -15.58 18.65
CA TYR A 58 34.91 -15.66 18.05
C TYR A 58 34.43 -14.36 17.39
N ILE A 59 35.22 -13.28 17.42
CA ILE A 59 34.70 -11.91 17.23
C ILE A 59 34.46 -11.55 15.75
N ARG A 60 35.27 -12.02 14.79
CA ARG A 60 35.17 -11.58 13.38
C ARG A 60 34.23 -12.43 12.51
N SER A 61 34.26 -13.76 12.67
CA SER A 61 33.47 -14.70 11.84
C SER A 61 32.09 -15.02 12.41
N SER A 62 31.88 -14.87 13.72
CA SER A 62 30.56 -15.04 14.36
C SER A 62 29.65 -13.83 14.08
N MET A 63 30.20 -12.62 14.15
CA MET A 63 29.46 -11.38 13.94
C MET A 63 28.97 -11.26 12.49
N THR A 64 29.78 -11.66 11.51
CA THR A 64 29.37 -11.71 10.09
C THR A 64 28.28 -12.76 9.86
N ARG A 65 28.36 -13.96 10.45
CA ARG A 65 27.30 -14.98 10.33
C ARG A 65 25.99 -14.55 11.02
N SER A 66 26.06 -13.93 12.19
CA SER A 66 24.88 -13.42 12.90
C SER A 66 24.19 -12.30 12.12
N LEU A 67 24.95 -11.39 11.51
CA LEU A 67 24.41 -10.33 10.66
C LEU A 67 23.80 -10.86 9.36
N VAL A 68 24.41 -11.85 8.73
CA VAL A 68 23.86 -12.48 7.52
C VAL A 68 22.54 -13.19 7.84
N MET A 69 22.49 -13.97 8.92
CA MET A 69 21.24 -14.63 9.37
C MET A 69 20.16 -13.60 9.73
N MET A 70 20.54 -12.48 10.37
CA MET A 70 19.64 -11.36 10.66
C MET A 70 19.00 -10.78 9.40
N LEU A 71 19.80 -10.48 8.39
CA LEU A 71 19.30 -9.90 7.14
C LEU A 71 18.38 -10.86 6.40
N VAL A 72 18.73 -12.15 6.35
CA VAL A 72 17.90 -13.18 5.69
C VAL A 72 16.56 -13.34 6.40
N ILE A 73 16.54 -13.44 7.73
CA ILE A 73 15.31 -13.61 8.50
C ILE A 73 14.44 -12.35 8.41
N TYR A 74 15.02 -11.16 8.53
CA TYR A 74 14.28 -9.90 8.40
C TYR A 74 13.65 -9.76 7.01
N PHE A 75 14.36 -10.16 5.96
CA PHE A 75 13.83 -10.20 4.60
C PHE A 75 12.65 -11.18 4.48
N ILE A 76 12.75 -12.39 5.05
CA ILE A 76 11.65 -13.36 5.07
C ILE A 76 10.45 -12.81 5.85
N ALA A 77 10.67 -12.19 7.01
CA ALA A 77 9.61 -11.59 7.83
C ALA A 77 8.86 -10.49 7.07
N ILE A 78 9.59 -9.58 6.41
CA ILE A 78 9.00 -8.56 5.52
C ILE A 78 8.14 -9.19 4.44
N LEU A 79 8.65 -10.20 3.73
CA LEU A 79 7.88 -10.86 2.67
C LEU A 79 6.57 -11.46 3.21
N LEU A 80 6.64 -12.10 4.39
CA LEU A 80 5.48 -12.71 5.04
C LEU A 80 4.45 -11.65 5.42
N ILE A 81 4.88 -10.51 5.97
CA ILE A 81 4.01 -9.37 6.32
C ILE A 81 3.28 -8.83 5.09
N TYR A 82 4.01 -8.59 4.00
CA TYR A 82 3.39 -8.06 2.78
C TYR A 82 2.35 -9.02 2.19
N LEU A 83 2.57 -10.32 2.35
CA LEU A 83 1.66 -11.36 1.89
C LEU A 83 0.39 -11.44 2.76
N VAL A 84 0.54 -11.35 4.09
CA VAL A 84 -0.60 -11.28 5.00
C VAL A 84 -1.39 -9.98 4.79
N MET A 85 -0.73 -8.85 4.57
CA MET A 85 -1.38 -7.56 4.29
C MET A 85 -2.16 -7.57 2.97
N ALA A 86 -1.70 -8.36 1.99
CA ALA A 86 -2.48 -8.64 0.78
C ALA A 86 -3.78 -9.40 1.11
N GLY A 87 -3.71 -10.46 1.92
CA GLY A 87 -4.88 -11.22 2.36
C GLY A 87 -5.87 -10.42 3.20
N ILE A 88 -5.38 -9.56 4.10
CA ILE A 88 -6.21 -8.62 4.87
C ILE A 88 -6.99 -7.69 3.93
N ARG A 89 -6.32 -7.05 2.97
CA ARG A 89 -7.01 -6.16 2.00
C ARG A 89 -8.13 -6.88 1.25
N ARG A 90 -7.93 -8.17 0.91
CA ARG A 90 -8.98 -9.01 0.31
C ARG A 90 -10.15 -9.26 1.26
N MET A 91 -9.88 -9.54 2.53
CA MET A 91 -10.92 -9.68 3.56
C MET A 91 -11.75 -8.39 3.70
N PHE A 92 -11.10 -7.22 3.77
CA PHE A 92 -11.79 -5.92 3.80
C PHE A 92 -12.59 -5.65 2.52
N TYR A 93 -12.11 -6.13 1.37
CA TYR A 93 -12.85 -6.05 0.11
C TYR A 93 -14.12 -6.91 0.12
N HIS A 94 -14.04 -8.16 0.59
CA HIS A 94 -15.23 -9.03 0.76
C HIS A 94 -16.23 -8.44 1.76
N MET A 95 -15.74 -7.88 2.88
CA MET A 95 -16.57 -7.19 3.86
C MET A 95 -17.31 -5.98 3.26
N SER A 96 -16.64 -5.24 2.37
CA SER A 96 -17.24 -4.05 1.71
C SER A 96 -18.21 -4.41 0.58
N THR A 97 -18.08 -5.60 -0.01
CA THR A 97 -18.94 -6.09 -1.10
C THR A 97 -20.07 -7.02 -0.63
N GLY A 98 -20.14 -7.31 0.67
CA GLY A 98 -21.18 -8.18 1.26
C GLY A 98 -21.01 -9.67 0.98
N ARG A 99 -19.81 -10.11 0.55
CA ARG A 99 -19.48 -11.52 0.32
C ARG A 99 -19.12 -12.22 1.63
N PRO A 100 -19.27 -13.55 1.75
CA PRO A 100 -18.80 -14.28 2.93
C PRO A 100 -17.29 -14.05 3.10
N PHE A 101 -16.88 -13.61 4.29
CA PHE A 101 -15.49 -13.33 4.62
C PHE A 101 -15.05 -14.26 5.75
N ALA A 102 -13.85 -14.84 5.63
CA ALA A 102 -13.27 -15.68 6.68
C ALA A 102 -11.88 -15.16 7.08
N LEU A 103 -11.48 -15.36 8.35
CA LEU A 103 -10.10 -15.08 8.77
C LEU A 103 -9.08 -15.94 7.99
N GLY A 104 -9.51 -17.11 7.50
CA GLY A 104 -8.70 -17.95 6.60
C GLY A 104 -8.37 -17.30 5.25
N ASP A 105 -9.14 -16.29 4.81
CA ASP A 105 -8.85 -15.55 3.57
C ASP A 105 -7.57 -14.70 3.68
N MET A 106 -7.08 -14.43 4.90
CA MET A 106 -5.79 -13.76 5.10
C MET A 106 -4.62 -14.57 4.54
N LEU A 107 -4.74 -15.90 4.57
CA LEU A 107 -3.74 -16.81 4.02
C LEU A 107 -3.96 -17.10 2.53
N PHE A 108 -5.02 -16.56 1.93
CA PHE A 108 -5.30 -16.78 0.51
C PHE A 108 -4.13 -16.36 -0.40
N ALA A 109 -3.45 -15.27 -0.04
CA ALA A 109 -2.30 -14.77 -0.78
C ALA A 109 -1.11 -15.75 -0.78
N PHE A 110 -1.04 -16.66 0.21
CA PHE A 110 -0.04 -17.74 0.25
C PHE A 110 -0.40 -18.87 -0.72
N THR A 111 -1.69 -19.17 -0.86
CA THR A 111 -2.15 -20.30 -1.67
C THR A 111 -2.31 -19.94 -3.15
N HIS A 112 -2.66 -18.69 -3.46
CA HIS A 112 -2.97 -18.25 -4.82
C HIS A 112 -1.94 -17.22 -5.32
N ARG A 113 -0.90 -17.71 -6.01
CA ARG A 113 0.13 -16.92 -6.74
C ARG A 113 0.80 -15.80 -5.89
N PRO A 114 1.49 -16.14 -4.78
CA PRO A 114 2.16 -15.17 -3.90
C PRO A 114 3.14 -14.26 -4.66
N GLN A 115 3.80 -14.79 -5.71
CA GLN A 115 4.74 -14.07 -6.55
C GLN A 115 4.21 -12.75 -7.15
N ARG A 116 2.90 -12.64 -7.43
CA ARG A 116 2.34 -11.41 -8.03
C ARG A 116 2.14 -10.31 -6.99
N PHE A 117 1.68 -10.68 -5.80
CA PHE A 117 1.61 -9.78 -4.66
C PHE A 117 3.00 -9.30 -4.24
N LEU A 118 3.96 -10.23 -4.20
CA LEU A 118 5.37 -9.90 -4.00
C LEU A 118 5.90 -9.00 -5.13
N GLY A 119 5.52 -9.25 -6.39
CA GLY A 119 5.93 -8.41 -7.53
C GLY A 119 5.49 -6.96 -7.39
N LEU A 120 4.24 -6.71 -6.97
CA LEU A 120 3.78 -5.35 -6.69
C LEU A 120 4.56 -4.71 -5.53
N TYR A 121 4.87 -5.50 -4.50
CA TYR A 121 5.72 -5.04 -3.40
C TYR A 121 7.13 -4.68 -3.88
N PHE A 122 7.78 -5.53 -4.68
CA PHE A 122 9.12 -5.26 -5.23
C PHE A 122 9.14 -4.00 -6.08
N ILE A 123 8.10 -3.72 -6.86
CA ILE A 123 7.99 -2.47 -7.64
C ILE A 123 7.90 -1.25 -6.70
N ASN A 124 7.06 -1.33 -5.66
CA ASN A 124 6.97 -0.26 -4.65
C ASN A 124 8.31 -0.05 -3.92
N MET A 125 9.00 -1.15 -3.57
CA MET A 125 10.31 -1.11 -2.92
C MET A 125 11.37 -0.49 -3.83
N ALA A 126 11.42 -0.91 -5.10
CA ALA A 126 12.36 -0.37 -6.09
C ALA A 126 12.14 1.12 -6.32
N PHE A 127 10.87 1.56 -6.41
CA PHE A 127 10.54 2.98 -6.50
C PHE A 127 10.96 3.74 -5.23
N GLY A 128 10.66 3.21 -4.04
CA GLY A 128 11.05 3.81 -2.77
C GLY A 128 12.56 3.95 -2.60
N MET A 129 13.32 2.93 -3.02
CA MET A 129 14.78 2.98 -3.06
C MET A 129 15.27 4.03 -4.04
N ALA A 130 14.80 4.01 -5.29
CA ALA A 130 15.20 4.96 -6.33
C ALA A 130 14.92 6.42 -5.92
N ALA A 131 13.73 6.68 -5.37
CA ALA A 131 13.35 8.00 -4.85
C ALA A 131 14.18 8.41 -3.61
N GLY A 132 14.69 7.45 -2.85
CA GLY A 132 15.50 7.69 -1.65
C GLY A 132 17.00 7.91 -1.93
N ILE A 133 17.52 7.57 -3.12
CA ILE A 133 18.95 7.69 -3.44
C ILE A 133 19.49 9.11 -3.11
N PRO A 134 18.85 10.21 -3.54
CA PRO A 134 19.37 11.55 -3.25
C PRO A 134 19.45 11.85 -1.75
N TYR A 135 18.45 11.42 -0.98
CA TYR A 135 18.45 11.55 0.48
C TYR A 135 19.58 10.74 1.13
N PHE A 136 19.83 9.52 0.67
CA PHE A 136 20.92 8.68 1.20
C PHE A 136 22.30 9.25 0.86
N VAL A 137 22.49 9.77 -0.35
CA VAL A 137 23.76 10.38 -0.77
C VAL A 137 24.08 11.61 0.08
N VAL A 138 23.11 12.50 0.31
CA VAL A 138 23.30 13.69 1.15
C VAL A 138 23.45 13.31 2.63
N SER A 139 22.75 12.25 3.09
CA SER A 139 22.92 11.74 4.45
C SER A 139 24.34 11.25 4.68
N PHE A 140 24.87 10.47 3.73
CA PHE A 140 26.19 9.90 3.81
C PHE A 140 27.28 10.99 3.78
N SER A 141 27.14 11.99 2.89
CA SER A 141 28.08 13.11 2.84
C SER A 141 28.03 13.99 4.10
N ALA A 142 26.84 14.19 4.69
CA ALA A 142 26.69 14.91 5.95
C ALA A 142 27.36 14.21 7.14
N ARG A 143 27.35 12.87 7.15
CA ARG A 143 28.03 12.05 8.18
C ARG A 143 29.55 12.17 8.13
N ILE A 144 30.12 12.21 6.93
CA ILE A 144 31.57 12.33 6.74
C ILE A 144 32.05 13.75 7.06
N THR A 145 31.28 14.76 6.68
CA THR A 145 31.69 16.18 6.76
C THR A 145 31.34 16.83 8.11
N GLY A 146 30.67 16.13 9.03
CA GLY A 146 30.36 16.65 10.37
C GLY A 146 29.14 17.58 10.46
N TYR A 147 28.10 17.35 9.64
CA TYR A 147 26.82 18.08 9.69
C TYR A 147 26.91 19.61 9.59
N ILE A 148 27.54 20.10 8.54
CA ILE A 148 27.53 21.53 8.21
C ILE A 148 26.07 21.98 7.96
N PRO A 149 25.65 23.18 8.41
CA PRO A 149 24.27 23.67 8.26
C PRO A 149 23.71 23.61 6.83
N ILE A 150 24.54 23.85 5.81
CA ILE A 150 24.17 23.75 4.40
C ILE A 150 23.75 22.33 4.01
N LEU A 151 24.42 21.30 4.52
CA LEU A 151 24.10 19.90 4.25
C LEU A 151 22.85 19.46 5.01
N MET A 152 22.59 20.02 6.20
CA MET A 152 21.33 19.79 6.91
C MET A 152 20.14 20.38 6.14
N ALA A 153 20.28 21.61 5.62
CA ALA A 153 19.25 22.22 4.78
C ALA A 153 19.03 21.43 3.49
N LEU A 154 20.11 20.96 2.85
CA LEU A 154 20.02 20.12 1.66
C LEU A 154 19.36 18.76 1.97
N GLN A 155 19.70 18.14 3.10
CA GLN A 155 19.09 16.87 3.54
C GLN A 155 17.59 17.04 3.74
N PHE A 156 17.17 18.13 4.38
CA PHE A 156 15.77 18.44 4.57
C PHE A 156 15.04 18.67 3.24
N LEU A 157 15.67 19.38 2.30
CA LEU A 157 15.12 19.59 0.97
C LEU A 157 14.96 18.26 0.20
N MET A 158 15.97 17.39 0.23
CA MET A 158 15.90 16.07 -0.40
C MET A 158 14.82 15.19 0.23
N TYR A 159 14.66 15.26 1.55
CA TYR A 159 13.58 14.58 2.25
C TYR A 159 12.19 15.06 1.81
N LEU A 160 11.99 16.38 1.69
CA LEU A 160 10.73 16.94 1.20
C LEU A 160 10.44 16.50 -0.25
N LEU A 161 11.45 16.50 -1.12
CA LEU A 161 11.29 16.06 -2.50
C LEU A 161 10.92 14.57 -2.57
N GLN A 162 11.57 13.74 -1.76
CA GLN A 162 11.24 12.32 -1.63
C GLN A 162 9.80 12.14 -1.14
N LEU A 163 9.38 12.89 -0.13
CA LEU A 163 8.02 12.85 0.41
C LEU A 163 6.98 13.18 -0.68
N ILE A 164 7.20 14.27 -1.42
CA ILE A 164 6.32 14.67 -2.52
C ILE A 164 6.28 13.58 -3.60
N GLY A 165 7.43 13.03 -3.98
CA GLY A 165 7.52 11.95 -4.97
C GLY A 165 6.74 10.70 -4.56
N ILE A 166 6.85 10.28 -3.29
CA ILE A 166 6.11 9.14 -2.74
C ILE A 166 4.60 9.43 -2.71
N VAL A 167 4.19 10.63 -2.29
CA VAL A 167 2.78 11.02 -2.27
C VAL A 167 2.21 11.00 -3.68
N VAL A 168 2.88 11.64 -4.65
CA VAL A 168 2.45 11.64 -6.05
C VAL A 168 2.34 10.21 -6.57
N TYR A 169 3.37 9.38 -6.39
CA TYR A 169 3.33 7.96 -6.78
C TYR A 169 2.13 7.22 -6.17
N SER A 170 1.90 7.40 -4.87
CA SER A 170 0.77 6.77 -4.19
C SER A 170 -0.57 7.18 -4.80
N LEU A 171 -0.74 8.45 -5.21
CA LEU A 171 -1.98 8.90 -5.85
C LEU A 171 -2.26 8.21 -7.19
N TYR A 172 -1.24 7.74 -7.91
CA TYR A 172 -1.43 7.01 -9.17
C TYR A 172 -1.61 5.50 -8.98
N PHE A 173 -0.86 4.90 -8.05
CA PHE A 173 -0.70 3.46 -7.99
C PHE A 173 -1.34 2.79 -6.76
N LYS A 174 -1.90 3.57 -5.82
CA LYS A 174 -2.60 3.02 -4.63
C LYS A 174 -3.76 2.10 -4.99
N MET A 175 -4.39 2.28 -6.16
CA MET A 175 -5.48 1.39 -6.61
C MET A 175 -5.02 0.11 -7.27
N ALA A 176 -3.79 0.04 -7.80
CA ALA A 176 -3.26 -1.16 -8.43
C ALA A 176 -3.28 -2.36 -7.48
N GLY A 177 -3.09 -2.11 -6.18
CA GLY A 177 -3.24 -3.12 -5.15
C GLY A 177 -4.64 -3.72 -5.09
N TYR A 178 -5.69 -2.92 -5.22
CA TYR A 178 -7.09 -3.42 -5.19
C TYR A 178 -7.48 -4.13 -6.49
N LEU A 179 -7.02 -3.66 -7.66
CA LEU A 179 -7.24 -4.36 -8.94
C LEU A 179 -6.65 -5.76 -8.94
N LEU A 180 -5.42 -5.90 -8.41
CA LEU A 180 -4.75 -7.19 -8.31
C LEU A 180 -5.46 -8.15 -7.34
N MET A 181 -6.24 -7.62 -6.37
CA MET A 181 -7.07 -8.46 -5.49
C MET A 181 -8.36 -8.92 -6.15
N GLU A 182 -8.96 -8.05 -6.97
CA GLU A 182 -10.18 -8.37 -7.71
C GLU A 182 -9.90 -9.44 -8.79
N ASP A 183 -8.78 -9.29 -9.50
CA ASP A 183 -8.34 -10.24 -10.51
C ASP A 183 -6.85 -10.60 -10.30
N PRO A 184 -6.57 -11.65 -9.49
CA PRO A 184 -5.21 -12.11 -9.24
C PRO A 184 -4.57 -12.76 -10.49
N GLU A 185 -5.35 -13.01 -11.56
CA GLU A 185 -4.86 -13.56 -12.82
C GLU A 185 -4.16 -12.51 -13.71
N ARG A 186 -4.39 -11.22 -13.46
CA ARG A 186 -3.75 -10.11 -14.20
C ARG A 186 -2.28 -9.92 -13.86
N THR A 187 -1.54 -9.37 -14.82
CA THR A 187 -0.14 -9.00 -14.66
C THR A 187 -0.02 -7.73 -13.82
N VAL A 188 0.99 -7.65 -12.95
CA VAL A 188 1.20 -6.48 -12.07
C VAL A 188 1.31 -5.18 -12.87
N ILE A 189 2.00 -5.22 -14.02
CA ILE A 189 2.18 -4.06 -14.91
C ILE A 189 0.85 -3.60 -15.52
N SER A 190 -0.03 -4.53 -15.93
CA SER A 190 -1.37 -4.17 -16.41
C SER A 190 -2.21 -3.53 -15.31
N CYS A 191 -2.15 -4.04 -14.08
CA CYS A 191 -2.85 -3.44 -12.93
C CYS A 191 -2.33 -2.04 -12.61
N LEU A 192 -1.03 -1.78 -12.73
CA LEU A 192 -0.44 -0.45 -12.54
C LEU A 192 -0.90 0.54 -13.62
N ARG A 193 -0.93 0.11 -14.89
CA ARG A 193 -1.43 0.93 -16.01
C ARG A 193 -2.91 1.24 -15.86
N GLU A 194 -3.70 0.25 -15.48
CA GLU A 194 -5.15 0.40 -15.27
C GLU A 194 -5.43 1.29 -14.04
N SER A 195 -4.67 1.16 -12.95
CA SER A 195 -4.73 2.09 -11.81
C SER A 195 -4.44 3.53 -12.22
N ALA A 196 -3.42 3.77 -13.04
CA ALA A 196 -3.10 5.10 -13.53
C ALA A 196 -4.21 5.69 -14.41
N ALA A 197 -4.87 4.85 -15.21
CA ALA A 197 -6.03 5.23 -16.02
C ALA A 197 -7.25 5.57 -15.15
N LEU A 198 -7.59 4.72 -14.18
CA LEU A 198 -8.67 4.92 -13.20
C LEU A 198 -8.51 6.21 -12.38
N MET A 199 -7.26 6.62 -12.14
CA MET A 199 -6.95 7.83 -11.40
C MET A 199 -7.05 9.11 -12.23
N LYS A 200 -7.12 9.04 -13.57
CA LYS A 200 -7.22 10.22 -14.43
C LYS A 200 -8.55 10.95 -14.13
N GLY A 201 -8.46 12.18 -13.61
CA GLY A 201 -9.62 12.99 -13.21
C GLY A 201 -10.12 12.80 -11.77
N ASN A 202 -9.58 11.83 -11.01
CA ASN A 202 -9.95 11.58 -9.60
C ASN A 202 -8.81 11.82 -8.58
N LYS A 203 -7.60 12.17 -9.04
CA LYS A 203 -6.41 12.41 -8.19
C LYS A 203 -6.66 13.43 -7.08
N GLY A 204 -7.32 14.54 -7.42
CA GLY A 204 -7.66 15.59 -6.45
C GLY A 204 -8.60 15.08 -5.36
N ARG A 205 -9.60 14.26 -5.71
CA ARG A 205 -10.52 13.65 -4.73
C ARG A 205 -9.77 12.75 -3.75
N LEU A 206 -8.83 11.94 -4.24
CA LEU A 206 -7.99 11.10 -3.38
C LEU A 206 -7.08 11.93 -2.49
N PHE A 207 -6.48 13.01 -3.00
CA PHE A 207 -5.65 13.92 -2.20
C PHE A 207 -6.44 14.60 -1.08
N TYR A 208 -7.63 15.13 -1.38
CA TYR A 208 -8.52 15.68 -0.35
C TYR A 208 -8.96 14.63 0.67
N LEU A 209 -9.20 13.39 0.21
CA LEU A 209 -9.53 12.29 1.09
C LEU A 209 -8.37 11.99 2.05
N ASP A 210 -7.14 11.86 1.56
CA ASP A 210 -5.94 11.64 2.37
C ASP A 210 -5.69 12.82 3.34
N LEU A 211 -5.85 14.07 2.90
CA LEU A 211 -5.73 15.26 3.75
C LEU A 211 -6.76 15.24 4.89
N SER A 212 -7.98 14.79 4.61
CA SER A 212 -9.04 14.67 5.62
C SER A 212 -8.78 13.58 6.67
N PHE A 213 -7.77 12.73 6.47
CA PHE A 213 -7.32 11.74 7.43
C PHE A 213 -6.17 12.25 8.32
N ILE A 214 -5.54 13.39 8.01
CA ILE A 214 -4.38 13.89 8.77
C ILE A 214 -4.71 14.13 10.25
N GLY A 215 -5.92 14.61 10.54
CA GLY A 215 -6.41 14.74 11.91
C GLY A 215 -6.51 13.39 12.62
N MET A 216 -7.02 12.36 11.94
CA MET A 216 -7.08 11.00 12.50
C MET A 216 -5.69 10.44 12.74
N TYR A 217 -4.72 10.67 11.85
CA TYR A 217 -3.33 10.28 12.10
C TYR A 217 -2.75 10.93 13.36
N LEU A 218 -3.05 12.22 13.59
CA LEU A 218 -2.62 12.94 14.78
C LEU A 218 -3.27 12.37 16.07
N LEU A 219 -4.57 12.02 16.00
CA LEU A 219 -5.29 11.31 17.08
C LEU A 219 -4.68 9.93 17.37
N GLY A 220 -4.33 9.17 16.33
CA GLY A 220 -3.65 7.89 16.45
C GLY A 220 -2.27 8.03 17.10
N ALA A 221 -1.49 9.04 16.70
CA ALA A 221 -0.18 9.33 17.28
C ALA A 221 -0.29 9.77 18.75
N GLY A 222 -1.28 10.61 19.08
CA GLY A 222 -1.52 11.08 20.45
C GLY A 222 -1.97 9.98 21.42
N SER A 223 -2.47 8.86 20.92
CA SER A 223 -2.89 7.70 21.73
C SER A 223 -1.80 6.63 21.88
N PHE A 224 -0.52 7.00 21.68
CA PHE A 224 0.63 6.08 21.69
C PHE A 224 0.47 4.91 20.69
N GLY A 225 -0.30 5.14 19.63
CA GLY A 225 -0.54 4.16 18.57
C GLY A 225 -1.70 3.20 18.81
N ILE A 226 -2.31 3.19 20.00
CA ILE A 226 -3.49 2.36 20.28
C ILE A 226 -4.67 2.75 19.38
N GLY A 227 -4.85 4.05 19.13
CA GLY A 227 -5.90 4.55 18.25
C GLY A 227 -5.78 4.05 16.80
N PHE A 228 -4.58 3.67 16.34
CA PHE A 228 -4.42 3.15 14.98
C PHE A 228 -5.15 1.83 14.75
N LEU A 229 -5.39 1.02 15.80
CA LEU A 229 -6.16 -0.21 15.69
C LEU A 229 -7.59 0.03 15.17
N TRP A 230 -8.19 1.17 15.50
CA TRP A 230 -9.52 1.58 15.04
C TRP A 230 -9.46 2.41 13.75
N ILE A 231 -8.42 3.24 13.60
CA ILE A 231 -8.30 4.17 12.48
C ILE A 231 -7.91 3.42 11.20
N LEU A 232 -7.00 2.44 11.27
CA LEU A 232 -6.56 1.65 10.12
C LEU A 232 -7.70 0.92 9.38
N PRO A 233 -8.55 0.09 10.04
CA PRO A 233 -9.64 -0.58 9.35
C PRO A 233 -10.62 0.41 8.72
N TYR A 234 -10.84 1.56 9.38
CA TYR A 234 -11.66 2.64 8.86
C TYR A 234 -11.09 3.28 7.59
N MET A 235 -9.79 3.57 7.56
CA MET A 235 -9.12 4.12 6.40
C MET A 235 -9.11 3.13 5.23
N GLU A 236 -8.75 1.86 5.49
CA GLU A 236 -8.75 0.80 4.47
C GLU A 236 -10.14 0.63 3.84
N THR A 237 -11.19 0.54 4.66
CA THR A 237 -12.56 0.41 4.15
C THR A 237 -12.99 1.65 3.35
N THR A 238 -12.57 2.85 3.76
CA THR A 238 -12.85 4.08 3.00
C THR A 238 -12.15 4.08 1.64
N MET A 239 -10.91 3.59 1.58
CA MET A 239 -10.16 3.47 0.33
C MET A 239 -10.79 2.43 -0.61
N ILE A 240 -11.31 1.33 -0.07
CA ILE A 240 -12.05 0.32 -0.84
C ILE A 240 -13.34 0.91 -1.42
N HIS A 241 -14.12 1.65 -0.64
CA HIS A 241 -15.32 2.32 -1.17
C HIS A 241 -15.00 3.34 -2.24
N PHE A 242 -13.87 4.06 -2.09
CA PHE A 242 -13.38 4.96 -3.14
C PHE A 242 -12.99 4.20 -4.41
N TYR A 243 -12.30 3.07 -4.28
CA TYR A 243 -11.97 2.18 -5.40
C TYR A 243 -13.23 1.69 -6.13
N LEU A 244 -14.24 1.22 -5.38
CA LEU A 244 -15.50 0.76 -5.95
C LEU A 244 -16.26 1.88 -6.68
N ASP A 245 -16.25 3.10 -6.14
CA ASP A 245 -16.88 4.28 -6.76
C ASP A 245 -16.25 4.62 -8.12
N ILE A 246 -14.91 4.70 -8.18
CA ILE A 246 -14.22 5.03 -9.43
C ILE A 246 -14.32 3.91 -10.47
N ASN A 247 -14.27 2.64 -10.03
CA ASN A 247 -14.34 1.50 -10.94
C ASN A 247 -15.76 1.33 -11.49
N ALA A 248 -16.79 1.58 -10.68
CA ALA A 248 -18.18 1.60 -11.13
C ALA A 248 -18.43 2.72 -12.15
N GLY A 249 -17.89 3.92 -11.92
CA GLY A 249 -17.98 5.03 -12.87
C GLY A 249 -17.37 4.68 -14.24
N ARG A 250 -16.18 4.08 -14.25
CA ARG A 250 -15.53 3.62 -15.49
C ARG A 250 -16.38 2.60 -16.25
N ARG A 251 -16.92 1.60 -15.55
CA ARG A 251 -17.79 0.57 -16.18
C ARG A 251 -19.05 1.16 -16.80
N GLN A 252 -19.60 2.22 -16.21
CA GLN A 252 -20.76 2.93 -16.76
C GLN A 252 -20.39 3.72 -18.03
N GLU A 253 -19.21 4.36 -18.04
CA GLU A 253 -18.70 5.06 -19.23
C GLU A 253 -18.46 4.07 -20.38
N GLU A 254 -17.87 2.90 -20.10
CA GLU A 254 -17.67 1.83 -21.08
C GLU A 254 -19.00 1.30 -21.62
N ALA A 255 -19.97 1.01 -20.75
CA ALA A 255 -21.29 0.53 -21.17
C ALA A 255 -22.09 1.56 -22.00
N CYS A 256 -21.91 2.85 -21.75
CA CYS A 256 -22.54 3.91 -22.54
C CYS A 256 -21.89 4.05 -23.93
N TYR A 257 -20.58 3.86 -24.02
CA TYR A 257 -19.84 3.87 -25.30
C TYR A 257 -20.25 2.70 -26.19
N ASP A 258 -20.38 1.50 -25.61
CA ASP A 258 -20.82 0.31 -26.34
C ASP A 258 -22.30 0.39 -26.80
N GLN A 259 -23.07 1.35 -26.28
CA GLN A 259 -24.47 1.59 -26.63
C GLN A 259 -24.67 2.72 -27.66
N GLU A 260 -23.63 3.47 -28.04
CA GLU A 260 -23.74 4.44 -29.13
C GLU A 260 -23.82 3.69 -30.47
N PRO A 261 -24.89 3.86 -31.28
CA PRO A 261 -24.91 3.31 -32.63
C PRO A 261 -23.75 3.91 -33.42
N PHE A 262 -22.96 3.05 -34.06
CA PHE A 262 -21.87 3.43 -34.95
C PHE A 262 -22.45 4.26 -36.11
N TYR A 263 -22.45 5.59 -35.97
CA TYR A 263 -22.73 6.49 -37.07
C TYR A 263 -21.52 6.48 -38.00
N ASP A 264 -21.58 5.61 -39.00
CA ASP A 264 -20.72 5.71 -40.17
C ASP A 264 -21.07 7.02 -40.90
N GLY A 265 -20.20 8.02 -40.76
CA GLY A 265 -20.33 9.30 -41.44
C GLY A 265 -20.18 9.24 -42.96
N SER A 266 -20.11 8.05 -43.58
CA SER A 266 -19.92 7.91 -45.03
C SER A 266 -21.20 7.79 -45.86
N SER A 267 -22.39 7.69 -45.27
CA SER A 267 -23.63 7.39 -46.02
C SER A 267 -24.47 8.60 -46.44
N GLY A 268 -23.99 9.83 -46.28
CA GLY A 268 -24.78 11.06 -46.50
C GLY A 268 -24.42 11.91 -47.72
N PHE A 269 -23.44 11.51 -48.56
CA PHE A 269 -22.89 12.41 -49.59
C PHE A 269 -23.18 12.01 -51.06
N TYR A 270 -23.95 10.95 -51.33
CA TYR A 270 -24.18 10.49 -52.72
C TYR A 270 -25.63 10.62 -53.24
N GLU A 271 -26.56 11.22 -52.49
CA GLU A 271 -27.99 11.20 -52.86
C GLU A 271 -28.55 12.52 -53.41
N ASN A 272 -27.70 13.45 -53.89
CA ASN A 272 -28.17 14.71 -54.50
C ASN A 272 -27.35 15.19 -55.71
N VAL A 273 -26.95 14.27 -56.59
CA VAL A 273 -26.41 14.64 -57.92
C VAL A 273 -26.89 13.65 -58.98
N THR A 274 -28.19 13.58 -59.22
CA THR A 274 -28.80 13.23 -60.52
C THR A 274 -30.32 13.26 -60.38
N GLU A 275 -30.93 14.41 -60.71
CA GLU A 275 -32.01 14.57 -61.71
C GLU A 275 -32.51 16.01 -61.69
#